data_AF-A0A497JGA6-F1
#
_entry.id   AF-A0A497JGA6-F1
#
_cell.length_a   1.000
_cell.length_b   1.000
_cell.length_c   1.000
_cell.angle_alpha   90.00
_cell.angle_beta   90.00
_cell.angle_gamma   90.00
#
_symmetry.space_group_name_H-M   'P 1'
#
loop_
_entity.id
_entity.type
_entity.pdbx_description
1 polymer ?
#
loop_
_entity_poly.entity_id
_entity_poly.type
_entity_poly.pdbx_seq_one_letter_code
_entity_poly.pdbx_strand_id
1 'polypeptide(L)'
;GHQLQRWRLHGGMFIPNVKIRGGEEIKEGDVIAIEPFATNGFGRVVDQSEAIIFRYLQDRPLRMKEARVILQYAKENFNTLPFAERWVANLVPRFKLSQALRQLIYSKAIHAYHILREKNKGIVSQAEHTVIVTKEGYEVTTGEI
;
A
#
# COMPACT_ATOMS: atom_id res chain seq x y z
N GLY A 1 4.84 7.20 -7.76
CA GLY A 1 3.95 6.60 -8.75
C GLY A 1 4.33 5.16 -8.98
N HIS A 2 3.41 4.35 -9.48
CA HIS A 2 3.63 2.94 -9.72
C HIS A 2 2.66 2.37 -10.76
N GLN A 3 3.04 1.26 -11.41
CA GLN A 3 2.11 0.48 -12.22
C GLN A 3 1.07 -0.20 -11.32
N LEU A 4 -0.12 -0.37 -11.86
CA LEU A 4 -1.25 -1.09 -11.29
C LEU A 4 -1.46 -2.38 -12.11
N GLN A 5 -1.72 -3.47 -11.42
CA GLN A 5 -2.11 -4.74 -12.03
C GLN A 5 -3.37 -5.27 -11.35
N ARG A 6 -4.08 -6.18 -12.00
CA ARG A 6 -5.29 -6.78 -11.43
C ARG A 6 -4.96 -7.42 -10.07
N TRP A 7 -5.67 -6.98 -9.01
CA TRP A 7 -5.45 -7.38 -7.61
C TRP A 7 -4.08 -7.05 -7.02
N ARG A 8 -3.27 -6.25 -7.71
CA ARG A 8 -1.93 -5.88 -7.24
C ARG A 8 -1.73 -4.39 -7.41
N LEU A 9 -1.90 -3.67 -6.31
CA LEU A 9 -1.76 -2.21 -6.25
C LEU A 9 -0.40 -1.74 -6.76
N HIS A 10 0.69 -2.40 -6.34
CA HIS A 10 2.06 -2.10 -6.80
C HIS A 10 2.54 -3.19 -7.78
N GLY A 11 2.37 -2.95 -9.08
CA GLY A 11 2.58 -3.88 -10.20
C GLY A 11 4.05 -4.22 -10.50
N GLY A 12 5.00 -3.39 -10.07
CA GLY A 12 6.43 -3.64 -10.20
C GLY A 12 7.20 -2.44 -10.71
N MET A 13 6.69 -1.80 -11.77
CA MET A 13 7.27 -0.57 -12.30
C MET A 13 6.95 0.64 -11.40
N PHE A 14 7.94 1.51 -11.23
CA PHE A 14 7.85 2.74 -10.42
C PHE A 14 7.99 3.98 -11.29
N ILE A 15 7.17 4.99 -11.02
CA ILE A 15 7.24 6.32 -11.64
C ILE A 15 7.81 7.31 -10.61
N PRO A 16 9.08 7.71 -10.73
CA PRO A 16 9.74 8.57 -9.77
C PRO A 16 9.27 10.03 -9.88
N ASN A 17 9.27 10.77 -8.77
CA ASN A 17 9.02 12.22 -8.75
C ASN A 17 10.31 13.05 -8.93
N VAL A 18 11.45 12.39 -9.17
CA VAL A 18 12.75 13.02 -9.38
C VAL A 18 13.44 12.39 -10.57
N LYS A 19 14.37 13.12 -11.18
CA LYS A 19 15.19 12.58 -12.26
C LYS A 19 16.03 11.42 -11.76
N ILE A 20 15.91 10.26 -12.40
CA ILE A 20 16.77 9.08 -12.18
C ILE A 20 17.57 8.76 -13.45
N ARG A 21 18.57 7.89 -13.32
CA ARG A 21 19.26 7.29 -14.47
C ARG A 21 18.63 5.92 -14.75
N GLY A 22 18.26 5.67 -15.99
CA GLY A 22 17.52 4.46 -16.38
C GLY A 22 16.03 4.54 -16.06
N GLY A 23 15.34 3.42 -16.17
CA GLY A 23 13.90 3.30 -15.97
C GLY A 23 13.33 2.16 -16.82
N GLU A 24 12.07 1.81 -16.55
CA GLU A 24 11.30 0.91 -17.40
C GLU A 24 10.58 1.72 -18.47
N GLU A 25 10.40 1.11 -19.64
CA GLU A 25 9.63 1.71 -20.73
C GLU A 25 8.14 1.48 -20.46
N ILE A 26 7.37 2.57 -20.48
CA ILE A 26 5.91 2.55 -20.38
C ILE A 26 5.33 2.05 -21.70
N LYS A 27 4.42 1.07 -21.63
CA LYS A 27 3.83 0.41 -22.81
C LYS A 27 2.34 0.65 -22.92
N GLU A 28 1.82 0.54 -24.14
CA GLU A 28 0.39 0.49 -24.39
C GLU A 28 -0.27 -0.59 -23.52
N GLY A 29 -1.37 -0.24 -22.87
CA GLY A 29 -2.11 -1.10 -21.94
C GLY A 29 -1.62 -1.03 -20.49
N ASP A 30 -0.51 -0.35 -20.19
CA ASP A 30 -0.11 -0.11 -18.81
C ASP A 30 -1.12 0.76 -18.08
N VAL A 31 -1.47 0.36 -16.86
CA VAL A 31 -2.27 1.16 -15.92
C VAL A 31 -1.31 1.69 -14.86
N ILE A 32 -1.31 3.00 -14.62
CA ILE A 32 -0.27 3.65 -13.82
C ILE A 32 -0.88 4.69 -12.89
N ALA A 33 -0.48 4.66 -11.62
CA ALA A 33 -0.69 5.73 -10.67
C ALA A 33 0.43 6.77 -10.80
N ILE A 34 0.07 8.00 -11.15
CA ILE A 34 0.95 9.17 -11.15
C ILE A 34 0.61 9.99 -9.91
N GLU A 35 1.49 9.93 -8.92
CA GLU A 35 1.32 10.53 -7.58
C GLU A 35 2.57 11.38 -7.25
N PRO A 36 2.60 12.66 -7.64
CA PRO A 36 3.62 13.59 -7.15
C PRO A 36 3.44 13.90 -5.66
N PHE A 37 4.54 13.78 -4.92
CA PHE A 37 4.68 14.35 -3.58
C PHE A 37 5.59 15.57 -3.63
N ALA A 38 5.17 16.66 -2.99
CA ALA A 38 5.99 17.85 -2.79
C ALA A 38 6.09 18.17 -1.29
N THR A 39 7.21 18.74 -0.87
CA THR A 39 7.41 19.11 0.53
C THR A 39 8.31 20.34 0.67
N ASN A 40 8.10 21.09 1.76
CA ASN A 40 9.03 22.14 2.21
C ASN A 40 10.14 21.61 3.15
N GLY A 41 10.20 20.29 3.35
CA GLY A 41 11.20 19.61 4.18
C GLY A 41 12.43 19.13 3.41
N PHE A 42 12.96 17.99 3.84
CA PHE A 42 14.17 17.37 3.27
C PHE A 42 13.91 16.70 1.90
N GLY A 43 12.67 16.31 1.59
CA GLY A 43 12.34 15.59 0.35
C GLY A 43 12.54 14.08 0.43
N ARG A 44 12.49 13.51 1.65
CA ARG A 44 12.58 12.07 1.88
C ARG A 44 11.66 11.65 3.01
N VAL A 45 11.01 10.50 2.88
CA VAL A 45 10.24 9.88 3.96
C VAL A 45 11.06 8.86 4.76
N VAL A 46 10.69 8.68 6.02
CA VAL A 46 11.20 7.64 6.92
C VAL A 46 10.03 6.92 7.58
N ASP A 47 10.19 5.61 7.79
CA ASP A 47 9.19 4.79 8.44
C ASP A 47 9.04 5.17 9.92
N GLN A 48 7.79 5.19 10.39
CA GLN A 48 7.47 5.17 11.80
C GLN A 48 7.32 3.73 12.31
N SER A 49 7.45 3.54 13.62
CA SER A 49 7.21 2.23 14.24
C SER A 49 5.77 1.75 14.10
N GLU A 50 4.82 2.67 13.96
CA GLU A 50 3.40 2.37 13.84
C GLU A 50 3.01 1.97 12.42
N ALA A 51 2.12 0.98 12.31
CA ALA A 51 1.49 0.55 11.07
C ALA A 51 0.01 0.28 11.34
N ILE A 52 -0.86 0.83 10.48
CA ILE A 52 -2.32 0.70 10.55
C ILE A 52 -2.92 0.16 9.26
N ILE A 53 -2.08 -0.14 8.27
CA ILE A 53 -2.44 -0.73 6.98
C ILE A 53 -1.60 -2.01 6.81
N PHE A 54 -2.26 -3.07 6.38
CA PHE A 54 -1.66 -4.39 6.22
C PHE A 54 -2.04 -5.01 4.88
N ARG A 55 -1.36 -6.08 4.47
CA ARG A 55 -1.74 -6.89 3.30
C ARG A 55 -1.54 -8.36 3.62
N TYR A 56 -2.52 -9.20 3.29
CA TYR A 56 -2.37 -10.65 3.37
C TYR A 56 -1.27 -11.12 2.39
N LEU A 57 -0.39 -11.99 2.88
CA LEU A 57 0.68 -12.57 2.08
C LEU A 57 0.40 -14.05 1.80
N GLN A 58 0.19 -14.82 2.86
CA GLN A 58 0.06 -16.27 2.79
C GLN A 58 -0.47 -16.83 4.12
N ASP A 59 -0.98 -18.05 4.06
CA ASP A 59 -1.33 -18.80 5.25
C ASP A 59 -0.10 -19.19 6.07
N ARG A 60 -0.22 -19.11 7.39
CA ARG A 60 0.82 -19.51 8.35
C ARG A 60 0.19 -20.22 9.55
N PRO A 61 0.93 -21.12 10.23
CA PRO A 61 0.47 -21.68 11.49
C PRO A 61 0.46 -20.61 12.58
N LEU A 62 -0.72 -20.35 13.15
CA LEU A 62 -0.94 -19.31 14.17
C LEU A 62 -1.49 -19.92 15.45
N ARG A 63 -0.93 -19.52 16.61
CA ARG A 63 -1.39 -20.00 17.92
C ARG A 63 -2.66 -19.28 18.37
N MET A 64 -2.75 -17.96 18.19
CA MET A 64 -3.89 -17.17 18.66
C MET A 64 -5.11 -17.37 17.76
N LYS A 65 -6.28 -17.56 18.37
CA LYS A 65 -7.55 -17.69 17.65
C LYS A 65 -7.87 -16.41 16.89
N GLU A 66 -7.66 -15.26 17.53
CA GLU A 66 -7.91 -13.93 17.00
C GLU A 66 -7.07 -13.65 15.74
N ALA A 67 -5.80 -14.08 15.75
CA ALA A 67 -4.93 -13.95 14.58
C ALA A 67 -5.45 -14.79 13.40
N ARG A 68 -5.92 -16.03 13.65
CA ARG A 68 -6.53 -16.87 12.60
C ARG A 68 -7.81 -16.25 12.04
N VAL A 69 -8.67 -15.69 12.91
CA VAL A 69 -9.91 -15.00 12.49
C VAL A 69 -9.58 -13.82 11.57
N ILE A 70 -8.64 -12.97 11.96
CA ILE A 70 -8.23 -11.80 11.15
C ILE A 70 -7.60 -12.26 9.83
N LEU A 71 -6.71 -13.26 9.84
CA LEU A 71 -6.04 -13.74 8.63
C LEU A 71 -7.05 -14.32 7.62
N GLN A 72 -7.98 -15.15 8.08
CA GLN A 72 -9.00 -15.75 7.23
C GLN A 72 -9.89 -14.66 6.61
N TYR A 73 -10.38 -13.74 7.45
CA TYR A 73 -11.18 -12.62 6.96
C TYR A 73 -10.41 -11.79 5.93
N ALA A 74 -9.14 -11.49 6.18
CA ALA A 74 -8.32 -10.72 5.26
C ALA A 74 -8.11 -11.44 3.92
N LYS A 75 -7.85 -12.74 3.94
CA LYS A 75 -7.70 -13.58 2.76
C LYS A 75 -8.98 -13.59 1.91
N GLU A 76 -10.13 -13.77 2.54
CA GLU A 76 -11.43 -13.88 1.86
C GLU A 76 -11.94 -12.54 1.31
N ASN A 77 -11.74 -11.43 2.05
CA ASN A 77 -12.35 -10.15 1.73
C ASN A 77 -11.42 -9.19 0.97
N PHE A 78 -10.11 -9.29 1.18
CA PHE A 78 -9.13 -8.37 0.58
C PHE A 78 -8.16 -9.07 -0.36
N ASN A 79 -8.00 -10.39 -0.24
CA ASN A 79 -7.04 -11.17 -1.01
C ASN A 79 -5.65 -10.53 -0.94
N THR A 80 -5.10 -10.03 -2.05
CA THR A 80 -3.78 -9.37 -2.12
C THR A 80 -3.84 -7.85 -1.98
N LEU A 81 -5.01 -7.25 -1.78
CA LEU A 81 -5.15 -5.82 -1.58
C LEU A 81 -4.85 -5.42 -0.11
N PRO A 82 -4.37 -4.19 0.11
CA PRO A 82 -4.21 -3.68 1.46
C PRO A 82 -5.55 -3.54 2.22
N PHE A 83 -5.49 -3.69 3.54
CA PHE A 83 -6.62 -3.49 4.45
C PHE A 83 -6.20 -2.71 5.69
N ALA A 84 -7.12 -1.96 6.28
CA ALA A 84 -6.86 -1.14 7.46
C ALA A 84 -7.16 -1.90 8.77
N GLU A 85 -6.43 -1.58 9.85
CA GLU A 85 -6.72 -2.10 11.21
C GLU A 85 -8.19 -1.91 11.59
N ARG A 86 -8.74 -0.72 11.31
CA ARG A 86 -10.13 -0.37 11.64
C ARG A 86 -11.18 -1.29 11.01
N TRP A 87 -10.87 -1.91 9.86
CA TRP A 87 -11.82 -2.80 9.16
C TRP A 87 -11.91 -4.18 9.83
N VAL A 88 -10.86 -4.59 10.54
CA VAL A 88 -10.81 -5.88 11.26
C VAL A 88 -10.97 -5.73 12.77
N ALA A 89 -11.05 -4.50 13.27
CA ALA A 89 -11.07 -4.19 14.69
C ALA A 89 -12.26 -4.81 15.45
N ASN A 90 -13.41 -4.97 14.79
CA ASN A 90 -14.61 -5.55 15.38
C ASN A 90 -14.70 -7.08 15.27
N LEU A 91 -13.76 -7.73 14.58
CA LEU A 91 -13.74 -9.20 14.44
C LEU A 91 -13.30 -9.90 15.73
N VAL A 92 -12.60 -9.19 16.61
CA VAL A 92 -11.98 -9.71 17.82
C VAL A 92 -12.10 -8.70 18.95
N PRO A 93 -11.98 -9.11 20.23
CA PRO A 93 -11.98 -8.16 21.33
C PRO A 93 -10.86 -7.12 21.19
N ARG A 94 -11.18 -5.84 21.40
CA ARG A 94 -10.25 -4.71 21.17
C ARG A 94 -8.90 -4.87 21.89
N PHE A 95 -8.91 -5.41 23.12
CA PHE A 95 -7.70 -5.64 23.92
C PHE A 95 -6.79 -6.75 23.36
N LYS A 96 -7.26 -7.58 22.41
CA LYS A 96 -6.50 -8.63 21.73
C LYS A 96 -5.99 -8.22 20.34
N LEU A 97 -6.59 -7.21 19.72
CA LEU A 97 -6.32 -6.82 18.32
C LEU A 97 -4.83 -6.56 18.05
N SER A 98 -4.19 -5.71 18.86
CA SER A 98 -2.77 -5.36 18.69
C SER A 98 -1.83 -6.57 18.81
N GLN A 99 -2.13 -7.51 19.71
CA GLN A 99 -1.33 -8.73 19.88
C GLN A 99 -1.53 -9.70 18.71
N ALA A 100 -2.76 -9.83 18.22
CA ALA A 100 -3.09 -10.65 17.05
C ALA A 100 -2.39 -10.14 15.78
N LEU A 101 -2.48 -8.84 15.50
CA LEU A 101 -1.79 -8.21 14.37
C LEU A 101 -0.27 -8.37 14.47
N ARG A 102 0.33 -8.17 15.66
CA ARG A 102 1.76 -8.44 15.88
C ARG A 102 2.17 -9.87 15.58
N GLN A 103 1.38 -10.87 15.98
CA GLN A 103 1.64 -12.27 15.64
C GLN A 103 1.59 -12.52 14.13
N LEU A 104 0.64 -11.89 13.42
CA LEU A 104 0.52 -12.02 11.97
C LEU A 104 1.71 -11.42 11.22
N ILE A 105 2.18 -10.25 11.67
CA ILE A 105 3.38 -9.60 11.10
C ILE A 105 4.61 -10.46 11.35
N TYR A 106 4.84 -10.89 12.60
CA TYR A 106 6.00 -11.68 12.97
C TYR A 106 6.06 -13.03 12.23
N SER A 107 4.90 -13.67 12.02
CA SER A 107 4.81 -14.92 11.27
C SER A 107 4.91 -14.73 9.75
N LYS A 108 4.99 -13.49 9.25
CA LYS A 108 4.98 -13.15 7.82
C LYS A 108 3.73 -13.67 7.11
N ALA A 109 2.61 -13.72 7.83
CA ALA A 109 1.29 -14.01 7.27
C ALA A 109 0.69 -12.76 6.61
N ILE A 110 1.00 -11.59 7.18
CA ILE A 110 0.68 -10.28 6.61
C ILE A 110 1.93 -9.41 6.51
N HIS A 111 1.91 -8.45 5.59
CA HIS A 111 2.84 -7.34 5.52
C HIS A 111 2.24 -6.12 6.21
N ALA A 112 3.05 -5.32 6.89
CA ALA A 112 2.65 -4.05 7.49
C ALA A 112 3.21 -2.89 6.69
N TYR A 113 2.37 -1.93 6.31
CA TYR A 113 2.78 -0.67 5.72
C TYR A 113 2.87 0.38 6.82
N HIS A 114 4.10 0.72 7.17
CA HIS A 114 4.40 1.71 8.20
C HIS A 114 4.01 3.12 7.75
N ILE A 115 3.66 3.97 8.72
CA ILE A 115 3.39 5.38 8.44
C ILE A 115 4.68 6.01 7.92
N LEU A 116 4.60 6.64 6.75
CA LEU A 116 5.69 7.39 6.14
C LEU A 116 5.63 8.83 6.62
N ARG A 117 6.71 9.31 7.26
CA ARG A 117 6.83 10.70 7.69
C ARG A 117 7.99 11.37 6.99
N GLU A 118 7.80 12.61 6.56
CA GLU A 118 8.88 13.47 6.06
C GLU A 118 10.01 13.56 7.09
N LYS A 119 11.26 13.38 6.65
CA LYS A 119 12.44 13.21 7.52
C LYS A 119 12.63 14.38 8.50
N ASN A 120 12.42 15.60 8.05
CA ASN A 120 12.55 16.83 8.83
C ASN A 120 11.20 17.36 9.32
N LYS A 121 10.13 16.56 9.23
CA LYS A 121 8.75 16.93 9.61
C LYS A 121 8.21 18.11 8.81
N GLY A 122 8.68 18.31 7.58
CA GLY A 122 8.10 19.26 6.64
C GLY A 122 6.65 18.90 6.30
N ILE A 123 5.90 19.89 5.84
CA ILE A 123 4.56 19.69 5.29
C ILE A 123 4.71 18.98 3.94
N VAL A 124 3.85 18.01 3.69
CA VAL A 124 3.81 17.25 2.44
C VAL A 124 2.46 17.49 1.78
N SER A 125 2.47 17.80 0.49
CA SER A 125 1.29 17.79 -0.38
C SER A 125 1.40 16.65 -1.38
N GLN A 126 0.27 16.06 -1.74
CA GLN A 126 0.18 15.02 -2.76
C GLN A 126 -1.06 15.27 -3.63
N ALA A 127 -0.94 14.91 -4.90
CA ALA A 127 -2.04 14.73 -5.83
C ALA A 127 -1.83 13.40 -6.54
N GLU A 128 -2.89 12.76 -7.03
CA GLU A 128 -2.77 11.49 -7.72
C GLU A 128 -3.87 11.29 -8.76
N HIS A 129 -3.46 10.80 -9.93
CA HIS A 129 -4.36 10.24 -10.92
C HIS A 129 -3.90 8.85 -11.34
N THR A 130 -4.88 8.01 -11.65
CA THR A 130 -4.66 6.77 -12.39
C THR A 130 -4.88 7.01 -13.88
N VAL A 131 -3.94 6.54 -14.70
CA VAL A 131 -4.00 6.62 -16.15
C VAL A 131 -3.90 5.24 -16.79
N ILE A 132 -4.57 5.06 -17.93
CA ILE A 132 -4.38 3.93 -18.84
C ILE A 132 -3.63 4.43 -20.05
N VAL A 133 -2.52 3.80 -20.39
CA VAL A 133 -1.73 4.14 -21.57
C VAL A 133 -2.39 3.52 -22.80
N THR A 134 -2.69 4.34 -23.79
CA THR A 134 -3.31 3.90 -25.05
C THR A 134 -2.36 4.15 -26.21
N LYS A 135 -2.68 3.62 -27.38
CA LYS A 135 -1.89 3.84 -28.60
C LYS A 135 -1.87 5.32 -28.99
N GLU A 136 -2.95 6.04 -28.73
CA GLU A 136 -3.14 7.45 -29.06
C GLU A 136 -2.67 8.42 -27.96
N GLY A 137 -2.27 7.89 -26.79
CA GLY A 137 -1.82 8.69 -25.65
C GLY A 137 -2.17 8.03 -24.32
N TYR A 138 -3.13 8.61 -23.61
CA TYR A 138 -3.57 8.11 -22.30
C TYR A 138 -5.02 8.49 -21.99
N GLU A 139 -5.64 7.72 -21.12
CA GLU A 139 -6.95 7.98 -20.52
C GLU A 139 -6.80 8.19 -19.01
N VAL A 140 -7.40 9.25 -18.46
CA VAL A 140 -7.44 9.49 -17.01
C VAL A 140 -8.72 8.87 -16.45
N THR A 141 -8.59 7.94 -15.50
CA THR A 141 -9.75 7.18 -14.98
C THR A 141 -10.36 7.76 -13.71
N THR A 142 -9.76 8.82 -13.18
CA THR A 142 -10.01 9.32 -11.80
C THR A 142 -10.43 10.79 -11.76
N GLY A 143 -10.82 11.37 -12.91
CA GLY A 143 -11.30 12.75 -13.01
C GLY A 143 -10.73 13.48 -14.22
N GLU A 144 -10.89 14.81 -14.20
CA GLU A 144 -10.29 15.74 -15.16
C GLU A 144 -9.00 16.33 -14.57
N ILE A 145 -8.06 16.73 -15.45
CA ILE A 145 -6.79 17.40 -15.08
C ILE A 145 -6.98 18.91 -15.11
#